data_AF-A0A8D8CBD9-F1
#
_entry.id   AF-A0A8D8CBD9-F1
#
_cell.length_a   1.000
_cell.length_b   1.000
_cell.length_c   1.000
_cell.angle_alpha   90.00
_cell.angle_beta   90.00
_cell.angle_gamma   90.00
#
_symmetry.space_group_name_H-M   'P 1'
#
loop_
_entity.id
_entity.type
_entity.pdbx_description
1 polymer ?
#
loop_
_entity_poly.entity_id
_entity_poly.type
_entity_poly.pdbx_seq_one_letter_code
_entity_poly.pdbx_strand_id
1 'polypeptide(L)'
;MILLSTLLLLFLVTTFKFAQSQPPLASCDGFYGCISSLRQSDCAPGEVLISGASLDGCCPGCRGGQGYMQVCNVNVPNRRCAPGLKCDRKCLYDQTTCLHTIHMKEEEEWAGWYPRCNVDGTYASRQCRGDRLSGRCFCYSEDGRRLFGWDWYKNAATMTCACSRRRAKLEAEGRTTVTLHCTQNGNFEELQCDSGVCWCADEYGGDPLIGTTVVHDGLWKLLPCYNATLHGDSYLRQCESAAFAQKTIQKRFATRGTIGVTFNAVRCDYDGTYGAYKIENGVVYCTWRDGKKIGSFQVRSSMVSSVNCNCARDTQIFQEAGIPFTLSCGGNGNYEYLQDQNGQLFCVDGDGYVVSTDVRPTESCDKFIYNSEFYDEE
;
A
#
# COMPACT_ATOMS: atom_id res chain seq x y z
N MET A 1 -44.86 -23.02 75.27
CA MET A 1 -44.23 -24.34 75.06
C MET A 1 -43.98 -24.45 73.56
N ILE A 2 -42.79 -24.49 72.98
CA ILE A 2 -41.43 -24.81 73.42
C ILE A 2 -40.49 -23.99 72.50
N LEU A 3 -39.46 -23.36 73.06
CA LEU A 3 -38.32 -22.80 72.32
C LEU A 3 -37.48 -23.97 71.78
N LEU A 4 -37.07 -23.91 70.51
CA LEU A 4 -35.96 -24.71 70.00
C LEU A 4 -35.08 -23.84 69.12
N SER A 5 -33.85 -23.65 69.60
CA SER A 5 -32.78 -22.92 68.93
C SER A 5 -32.20 -23.77 67.80
N THR A 6 -31.89 -23.15 66.68
CA THR A 6 -31.09 -23.76 65.61
C THR A 6 -29.91 -22.87 65.29
N LEU A 7 -28.74 -23.40 65.62
CA LEU A 7 -27.40 -22.86 65.41
C LEU A 7 -27.06 -22.94 63.91
N LEU A 8 -26.74 -21.81 63.27
CA LEU A 8 -26.34 -21.75 61.87
C LEU A 8 -24.81 -21.86 61.76
N LEU A 9 -24.29 -22.99 61.28
CA LEU A 9 -22.87 -23.17 60.94
C LEU A 9 -22.57 -22.54 59.57
N LEU A 10 -21.67 -21.55 59.54
CA LEU A 10 -21.09 -20.97 58.32
C LEU A 10 -19.91 -21.84 57.85
N PHE A 11 -20.06 -22.53 56.72
CA PHE A 11 -18.95 -23.15 56.00
C PHE A 11 -18.31 -22.14 55.05
N LEU A 12 -17.07 -21.73 55.33
CA LEU A 12 -16.20 -20.98 54.42
C LEU A 12 -15.61 -21.94 53.38
N VAL A 13 -16.10 -21.86 52.14
CA VAL A 13 -15.50 -22.56 50.99
C VAL A 13 -14.42 -21.64 50.41
N THR A 14 -13.15 -21.97 50.65
CA THR A 14 -12.00 -21.30 50.02
C THR A 14 -11.81 -21.85 48.60
N THR A 15 -12.19 -21.06 47.59
CA THR A 15 -11.88 -21.37 46.20
C THR A 15 -10.39 -21.08 45.93
N PHE A 16 -9.56 -22.12 45.82
CA PHE A 16 -8.22 -22.02 45.28
C PHE A 16 -8.31 -21.73 43.77
N LYS A 17 -8.07 -20.46 43.38
CA LYS A 17 -7.82 -20.12 41.98
C LYS A 17 -6.42 -20.61 41.62
N PHE A 18 -6.32 -21.68 40.83
CA PHE A 18 -5.11 -21.99 40.10
C PHE A 18 -4.83 -20.83 39.13
N ALA A 19 -3.80 -20.05 39.41
CA ALA A 19 -3.25 -19.11 38.45
C ALA A 19 -2.63 -19.94 37.31
N GLN A 20 -3.29 -19.97 36.15
CA GLN A 20 -2.65 -20.41 34.93
C GLN A 20 -1.51 -19.44 34.65
N SER A 21 -0.27 -19.93 34.79
CA SER A 21 0.91 -19.24 34.28
C SER A 21 0.71 -19.06 32.77
N GLN A 22 0.46 -17.83 32.33
CA GLN A 22 0.66 -17.48 30.93
C GLN A 22 2.11 -17.84 30.58
N PRO A 23 2.37 -18.50 29.44
CA PRO A 23 3.75 -18.66 28.97
C PRO A 23 4.38 -17.25 28.92
N PRO A 24 5.64 -17.09 29.37
CA PRO A 24 6.28 -15.79 29.32
C PRO A 24 6.20 -15.26 27.89
N LEU A 25 5.75 -14.01 27.73
CA LEU A 25 5.95 -13.31 26.46
C LEU A 25 7.43 -13.43 26.13
N ALA A 26 7.75 -13.94 24.93
CA ALA A 26 9.13 -14.02 24.47
C ALA A 26 9.75 -12.62 24.58
N SER A 27 10.68 -12.46 25.52
CA SER A 27 11.43 -11.22 25.68
C SER A 27 12.49 -11.20 24.58
N CYS A 28 12.28 -10.36 23.59
CA CYS A 28 13.23 -10.13 22.50
C CYS A 28 14.39 -9.20 22.92
N ASP A 29 14.64 -9.04 24.23
CA ASP A 29 15.60 -8.09 24.82
C ASP A 29 17.06 -8.59 24.78
N GLY A 30 17.44 -9.29 23.71
CA GLY A 30 18.83 -9.67 23.48
C GLY A 30 19.68 -8.43 23.17
N PHE A 31 20.80 -8.24 23.89
CA PHE A 31 21.71 -7.09 23.77
C PHE A 31 22.21 -6.81 22.33
N TYR A 32 22.26 -7.82 21.47
CA TYR A 32 22.75 -7.71 20.09
C TYR A 32 21.64 -7.64 19.02
N GLY A 33 20.36 -7.74 19.41
CA GLY A 33 19.25 -7.89 18.46
C GLY A 33 19.43 -9.08 17.51
N CYS A 34 18.68 -9.08 16.40
CA CYS A 34 18.80 -10.10 15.37
C CYS A 34 19.92 -9.75 14.39
N ILE A 35 21.13 -10.26 14.63
CA ILE A 35 22.22 -10.20 13.66
C ILE A 35 22.10 -11.41 12.72
N SER A 36 21.18 -11.37 11.76
CA SER A 36 21.06 -12.40 10.73
C SER A 36 21.18 -11.79 9.34
N SER A 37 22.16 -12.23 8.55
CA SER A 37 22.30 -11.88 7.13
C SER A 37 21.52 -12.84 6.21
N LEU A 38 20.56 -13.58 6.78
CA LEU A 38 19.84 -14.65 6.12
C LEU A 38 19.00 -14.11 4.96
N ARG A 39 19.09 -14.77 3.81
CA ARG A 39 18.33 -14.46 2.60
C ARG A 39 17.42 -15.65 2.27
N GLN A 40 16.39 -15.39 1.47
CA GLN A 40 15.50 -16.47 1.00
C GLN A 40 16.26 -17.58 0.26
N SER A 41 17.41 -17.28 -0.36
CA SER A 41 18.31 -18.26 -0.99
C SER A 41 18.96 -19.23 -0.03
N ASP A 42 19.01 -18.89 1.26
CA ASP A 42 19.67 -19.69 2.29
C ASP A 42 18.70 -20.70 2.93
N CYS A 43 17.41 -20.59 2.61
CA CYS A 43 16.38 -21.52 3.06
C CYS A 43 16.33 -22.77 2.20
N ALA A 44 15.99 -23.91 2.82
CA ALA A 44 15.85 -25.16 2.08
C ALA A 44 14.67 -25.08 1.09
N PRO A 45 14.66 -25.91 0.03
CA PRO A 45 13.52 -25.99 -0.88
C PRO A 45 12.20 -26.21 -0.12
N GLY A 46 11.20 -25.36 -0.37
CA GLY A 46 9.91 -25.40 0.33
C GLY A 46 9.86 -24.60 1.64
N GLU A 47 10.96 -23.97 2.06
CA GLU A 47 10.99 -23.07 3.20
C GLU A 47 10.96 -21.60 2.80
N VAL A 48 10.34 -20.79 3.64
CA VAL A 48 10.16 -19.35 3.43
C VAL A 48 10.88 -18.59 4.53
N LEU A 49 11.68 -17.61 4.15
CA LEU A 49 12.29 -16.69 5.09
C LEU A 49 11.23 -15.76 5.65
N ILE A 50 10.99 -15.84 6.94
CA ILE A 50 10.04 -14.97 7.64
C ILE A 50 10.64 -14.34 8.87
N SER A 51 10.05 -13.23 9.31
CA SER A 51 10.30 -12.65 10.63
C SER A 51 9.79 -13.60 11.71
N GLY A 52 10.51 -13.67 12.83
CA GLY A 52 10.12 -14.46 14.00
C GLY A 52 10.06 -15.98 13.78
N ALA A 53 10.90 -16.53 12.90
CA ALA A 53 11.06 -17.98 12.77
C ALA A 53 12.17 -18.56 13.66
N SER A 54 13.03 -17.71 14.23
CA SER A 54 14.12 -18.11 15.12
C SER A 54 14.07 -17.33 16.43
N LEU A 55 14.81 -17.81 17.43
CA LEU A 55 14.89 -17.23 18.79
C LEU A 55 13.51 -16.90 19.36
N ASP A 56 12.66 -17.92 19.52
CA ASP A 56 11.31 -17.81 20.12
C ASP A 56 10.40 -16.76 19.50
N GLY A 57 10.54 -16.49 18.20
CA GLY A 57 9.70 -15.51 17.51
C GLY A 57 10.34 -14.14 17.33
N CYS A 58 11.58 -13.96 17.78
CA CYS A 58 12.24 -12.66 17.73
C CYS A 58 13.00 -12.41 16.43
N CYS A 59 13.57 -13.44 15.81
CA CYS A 59 14.49 -13.25 14.68
C CYS A 59 14.05 -13.91 13.38
N PRO A 60 14.49 -13.34 12.23
CA PRO A 60 14.26 -13.96 10.94
C PRO A 60 14.81 -15.39 10.89
N GLY A 61 14.10 -16.26 10.18
CA GLY A 61 14.48 -17.66 10.01
C GLY A 61 13.69 -18.33 8.89
N CYS A 62 14.17 -19.48 8.45
CA CYS A 62 13.49 -20.29 7.44
C CYS A 62 12.41 -21.14 8.11
N ARG A 63 11.19 -21.09 7.58
CA ARG A 63 10.07 -21.91 8.05
C ARG A 63 9.39 -22.59 6.87
N GLY A 64 9.37 -23.92 6.89
CA GLY A 64 8.57 -24.75 5.99
C GLY A 64 7.15 -24.99 6.51
N GLY A 65 6.42 -25.88 5.85
CA GLY A 65 5.10 -26.33 6.28
C GLY A 65 4.36 -27.07 5.16
N GLN A 66 3.09 -27.38 5.41
CA GLN A 66 2.20 -27.95 4.41
C GLN A 66 1.91 -26.91 3.33
N GLY A 67 2.06 -27.30 2.07
CA GLY A 67 1.79 -26.47 0.90
C GLY A 67 0.31 -26.29 0.62
N TYR A 68 -0.01 -25.51 -0.42
CA TYR A 68 -1.38 -25.25 -0.85
C TYR A 68 -2.19 -26.54 -1.04
N MET A 69 -3.47 -26.53 -0.61
CA MET A 69 -4.42 -27.64 -0.62
C MET A 69 -4.06 -28.90 0.20
N GLN A 70 -2.88 -28.94 0.85
CA GLN A 70 -2.52 -30.05 1.73
C GLN A 70 -3.31 -30.03 3.03
N VAL A 71 -3.61 -31.21 3.58
CA VAL A 71 -4.38 -31.35 4.83
C VAL A 71 -3.59 -30.76 6.00
N CYS A 72 -4.24 -29.88 6.75
CA CYS A 72 -3.60 -29.13 7.82
C CYS A 72 -4.27 -29.36 9.18
N ASN A 73 -3.50 -29.15 10.25
CA ASN A 73 -3.99 -29.10 11.61
C ASN A 73 -3.07 -28.19 12.44
N VAL A 74 -3.60 -27.05 12.91
CA VAL A 74 -2.84 -26.04 13.66
C VAL A 74 -2.24 -26.58 14.97
N ASN A 75 -2.87 -27.60 15.56
CA ASN A 75 -2.45 -28.21 16.83
C ASN A 75 -1.36 -29.27 16.64
N VAL A 76 -1.05 -29.67 15.41
CA VAL A 76 -0.02 -30.67 15.10
C VAL A 76 1.13 -29.97 14.38
N PRO A 77 2.33 -29.83 15.01
CA PRO A 77 3.44 -29.07 14.44
C PRO A 77 3.78 -29.42 12.98
N ASN A 78 3.83 -30.71 12.64
CA ASN A 78 4.16 -31.17 11.29
C ASN A 78 3.01 -31.01 10.27
N ARG A 79 1.82 -30.58 10.69
CA ARG A 79 0.66 -30.31 9.82
C ARG A 79 0.29 -28.83 9.78
N ARG A 80 1.18 -27.95 10.23
CA ARG A 80 1.01 -26.50 10.07
C ARG A 80 1.28 -26.11 8.62
N CYS A 81 0.51 -25.17 8.13
CA CYS A 81 0.71 -24.64 6.79
C CYS A 81 2.02 -23.85 6.69
N ALA A 82 2.58 -23.84 5.49
CA ALA A 82 3.72 -23.00 5.16
C ALA A 82 3.35 -21.51 5.36
N PRO A 83 4.33 -20.62 5.64
CA PRO A 83 4.07 -19.19 5.76
C PRO A 83 3.34 -18.61 4.54
N GLY A 84 2.37 -17.73 4.75
CA GLY A 84 1.50 -17.23 3.68
C GLY A 84 0.22 -18.04 3.44
N LEU A 85 0.02 -19.14 4.17
CA LEU A 85 -1.18 -19.97 4.07
C LEU A 85 -1.90 -20.07 5.42
N LYS A 86 -3.24 -20.03 5.39
CA LYS A 86 -4.13 -20.24 6.54
C LYS A 86 -4.72 -21.66 6.52
N CYS A 87 -4.94 -22.24 7.68
CA CYS A 87 -5.48 -23.60 7.79
C CYS A 87 -7.02 -23.59 7.95
N ASP A 88 -7.74 -24.11 6.95
CA ASP A 88 -9.15 -24.51 7.06
C ASP A 88 -9.34 -25.91 6.48
N ARG A 89 -9.07 -26.94 7.30
CA ARG A 89 -8.94 -28.37 6.93
C ARG A 89 -7.80 -28.66 5.93
N LYS A 90 -7.58 -27.77 4.98
CA LYS A 90 -6.47 -27.68 4.05
C LYS A 90 -5.81 -26.31 4.16
N CYS A 91 -4.58 -26.20 3.68
CA CYS A 91 -3.89 -24.93 3.57
C CYS A 91 -4.43 -24.11 2.39
N LEU A 92 -4.99 -22.94 2.69
CA LEU A 92 -5.54 -21.99 1.73
C LEU A 92 -4.70 -20.71 1.73
N TYR A 93 -4.80 -19.89 0.68
CA TYR A 93 -4.11 -18.61 0.63
C TYR A 93 -4.55 -17.69 1.78
N ASP A 94 -3.56 -17.11 2.47
CA ASP A 94 -3.81 -16.03 3.41
C ASP A 94 -3.56 -14.69 2.71
N GLN A 95 -4.60 -14.16 2.06
CA GLN A 95 -4.53 -12.90 1.30
C GLN A 95 -4.19 -11.69 2.18
N THR A 96 -4.26 -11.81 3.52
CA THR A 96 -3.85 -10.73 4.44
C THR A 96 -2.34 -10.52 4.47
N THR A 97 -1.55 -11.47 3.97
CA THR A 97 -0.09 -11.39 3.88
C THR A 97 0.37 -11.53 2.43
N CYS A 98 1.37 -10.75 2.04
CA CYS A 98 2.05 -10.88 0.74
C CYS A 98 2.62 -12.29 0.52
N LEU A 99 2.98 -13.01 1.59
CA LEU A 99 3.63 -14.33 1.48
C LEU A 99 2.76 -15.38 0.79
N HIS A 100 1.43 -15.23 0.69
CA HIS A 100 0.61 -16.20 -0.06
C HIS A 100 1.05 -16.31 -1.53
N THR A 101 1.58 -15.23 -2.10
CA THR A 101 2.01 -15.14 -3.51
C THR A 101 3.12 -16.11 -3.88
N ILE A 102 3.93 -16.54 -2.90
CA ILE A 102 5.02 -17.50 -3.15
C ILE A 102 4.52 -18.91 -3.47
N HIS A 103 3.26 -19.20 -3.12
CA HIS A 103 2.60 -20.49 -3.33
C HIS A 103 1.77 -20.51 -4.61
N MET A 104 1.58 -19.38 -5.27
CA MET A 104 0.86 -19.25 -6.54
C MET A 104 1.68 -19.74 -7.74
N LYS A 105 2.76 -20.48 -7.50
CA LYS A 105 3.82 -20.86 -8.46
C LYS A 105 3.45 -22.03 -9.37
N GLU A 106 2.29 -22.01 -10.00
CA GLU A 106 2.12 -22.77 -11.24
C GLU A 106 2.52 -21.84 -12.40
N GLU A 107 3.80 -21.93 -12.77
CA GLU A 107 4.52 -21.09 -13.77
C GLU A 107 3.84 -21.01 -15.14
N GLU A 108 2.91 -21.92 -15.45
CA GLU A 108 2.26 -22.03 -16.76
C GLU A 108 1.01 -21.16 -16.92
N GLU A 109 0.44 -20.57 -15.84
CA GLU A 109 -0.84 -19.83 -15.94
C GLU A 109 -0.75 -18.29 -15.79
N TRP A 110 0.36 -17.70 -15.31
CA TRP A 110 0.33 -16.33 -14.74
C TRP A 110 1.39 -15.31 -15.21
N ALA A 111 2.07 -15.55 -16.34
CA ALA A 111 3.04 -14.64 -16.97
C ALA A 111 4.01 -13.89 -16.02
N GLY A 112 4.45 -14.53 -14.93
CA GLY A 112 5.76 -14.28 -14.35
C GLY A 112 5.96 -13.03 -13.51
N TRP A 113 4.91 -12.40 -12.94
CA TRP A 113 5.12 -11.37 -11.90
C TRP A 113 4.49 -11.74 -10.56
N TYR A 114 5.34 -11.77 -9.52
CA TYR A 114 4.93 -11.92 -8.12
C TYR A 114 5.35 -10.68 -7.34
N PRO A 115 4.49 -10.13 -6.46
CA PRO A 115 4.87 -9.05 -5.57
C PRO A 115 6.10 -9.41 -4.73
N ARG A 116 6.99 -8.44 -4.53
CA ARG A 116 8.05 -8.58 -3.53
C ARG A 116 7.47 -8.41 -2.15
N CYS A 117 7.74 -9.37 -1.27
CA CYS A 117 7.32 -9.35 0.11
C CYS A 117 8.50 -9.03 1.03
N ASN A 118 8.21 -8.36 2.15
CA ASN A 118 9.11 -8.27 3.28
C ASN A 118 9.04 -9.58 4.10
N VAL A 119 10.03 -9.80 4.95
CA VAL A 119 10.10 -11.01 5.79
C VAL A 119 8.98 -11.09 6.82
N ASP A 120 8.40 -9.96 7.23
CA ASP A 120 7.22 -9.93 8.11
C ASP A 120 5.90 -10.28 7.38
N GLY A 121 5.99 -10.51 6.06
CA GLY A 121 4.88 -10.84 5.20
C GLY A 121 4.03 -9.65 4.75
N THR A 122 4.47 -8.43 5.01
CA THR A 122 3.92 -7.23 4.36
C THR A 122 4.47 -7.09 2.93
N TYR A 123 3.83 -6.26 2.11
CA TYR A 123 4.37 -5.94 0.79
C TYR A 123 5.61 -5.03 0.91
N ALA A 124 6.62 -5.29 0.07
CA ALA A 124 7.74 -4.37 -0.07
C ALA A 124 7.23 -3.01 -0.57
N SER A 125 7.82 -1.92 -0.06
CA SER A 125 7.37 -0.55 -0.34
C SER A 125 7.40 -0.18 -1.81
N ARG A 126 8.30 -0.81 -2.57
CA ARG A 126 8.51 -0.60 -4.01
C ARG A 126 8.23 -1.90 -4.73
N GLN A 127 7.38 -1.86 -5.75
CA GLN A 127 7.11 -2.97 -6.67
C GLN A 127 7.53 -2.56 -8.08
N CYS A 128 8.34 -3.38 -8.76
CA CYS A 128 8.81 -3.05 -10.11
C CYS A 128 8.34 -4.11 -11.10
N ARG A 129 7.91 -3.67 -12.28
CA ARG A 129 7.38 -4.50 -13.37
C ARG A 129 7.99 -4.07 -14.70
N GLY A 130 7.99 -4.97 -15.68
CA GLY A 130 8.55 -4.77 -17.02
C GLY A 130 10.08 -4.93 -17.07
N ASP A 131 10.64 -4.65 -18.25
CA ASP A 131 12.09 -4.75 -18.49
C ASP A 131 12.86 -3.59 -17.85
N ARG A 132 14.20 -3.68 -17.80
CA ARG A 132 15.03 -2.65 -17.13
C ARG A 132 15.09 -1.31 -17.86
N LEU A 133 14.71 -1.25 -19.15
CA LEU A 133 14.76 -0.06 -19.98
C LEU A 133 13.44 0.72 -19.95
N SER A 134 12.31 0.04 -20.13
CA SER A 134 10.98 0.67 -20.20
C SER A 134 10.05 0.34 -19.02
N GLY A 135 10.44 -0.59 -18.16
CA GLY A 135 9.72 -0.93 -16.95
C GLY A 135 9.68 0.21 -15.94
N ARG A 136 8.78 0.10 -14.97
CA ARG A 136 8.60 1.10 -13.91
C ARG A 136 8.44 0.44 -12.56
N CYS A 137 8.67 1.25 -11.54
CA CYS A 137 8.45 0.92 -10.16
C CYS A 137 7.37 1.83 -9.58
N PHE A 138 6.59 1.29 -8.64
CA PHE A 138 5.53 2.01 -7.95
C PHE A 138 5.62 1.80 -6.45
N CYS A 139 5.07 2.75 -5.71
CA CYS A 139 4.94 2.65 -4.27
C CYS A 139 3.73 1.81 -3.88
N TYR A 140 3.89 1.00 -2.83
CA TYR A 140 2.87 0.11 -2.29
C TYR A 140 2.79 0.26 -0.77
N SER A 141 1.59 0.12 -0.24
CA SER A 141 1.33 0.04 1.20
C SER A 141 1.66 -1.35 1.74
N GLU A 142 1.64 -1.51 3.06
CA GLU A 142 1.93 -2.78 3.76
C GLU A 142 0.93 -3.89 3.42
N ASP A 143 -0.32 -3.52 3.11
CA ASP A 143 -1.44 -4.37 2.71
C ASP A 143 -1.52 -4.61 1.19
N GLY A 144 -0.62 -4.05 0.39
CA GLY A 144 -0.52 -4.36 -1.05
C GLY A 144 -1.31 -3.44 -1.97
N ARG A 145 -1.80 -2.31 -1.48
CA ARG A 145 -2.45 -1.29 -2.31
C ARG A 145 -1.41 -0.39 -2.97
N ARG A 146 -1.55 -0.17 -4.27
CA ARG A 146 -0.75 0.82 -5.01
C ARG A 146 -0.98 2.23 -4.43
N LEU A 147 0.11 2.93 -4.15
CA LEU A 147 0.14 4.30 -3.64
C LEU A 147 0.62 5.26 -4.73
N PHE A 148 0.50 6.57 -4.45
CA PHE A 148 1.24 7.57 -5.21
C PHE A 148 2.74 7.29 -5.14
N GLY A 149 3.45 7.60 -6.22
CA GLY A 149 4.89 7.43 -6.31
C GLY A 149 5.27 6.42 -7.40
N TRP A 150 6.04 6.87 -8.38
CA TRP A 150 6.58 6.02 -9.44
C TRP A 150 7.92 6.52 -9.95
N ASP A 151 8.73 5.61 -10.48
CA ASP A 151 9.94 5.95 -11.22
C ASP A 151 10.23 4.88 -12.28
N TRP A 152 11.10 5.19 -13.24
CA TRP A 152 11.63 4.23 -14.19
C TRP A 152 12.41 3.13 -13.46
N TYR A 153 12.37 1.90 -13.98
CA TYR A 153 13.06 0.77 -13.35
C TYR A 153 14.55 1.07 -13.10
N LYS A 154 15.23 1.70 -14.06
CA LYS A 154 16.64 2.09 -13.95
C LYS A 154 16.96 2.98 -12.73
N ASN A 155 15.98 3.74 -12.24
CA ASN A 155 16.11 4.63 -11.09
C ASN A 155 15.59 4.00 -9.79
N ALA A 156 15.18 2.73 -9.82
CA ALA A 156 14.58 2.07 -8.67
C ALA A 156 15.41 2.26 -7.40
N ALA A 157 16.75 2.18 -7.50
CA ALA A 157 17.67 2.21 -6.37
C ALA A 157 17.44 3.35 -5.37
N THR A 158 17.02 4.53 -5.83
CA THR A 158 16.76 5.71 -4.96
C THR A 158 15.30 5.80 -4.49
N MET A 159 14.40 4.98 -5.02
CA MET A 159 12.97 4.98 -4.70
C MET A 159 12.69 4.17 -3.42
N THR A 160 12.47 4.85 -2.30
CA THR A 160 12.15 4.23 -1.00
C THR A 160 10.66 4.14 -0.72
N CYS A 161 9.87 5.06 -1.28
CA CYS A 161 8.44 5.23 -1.02
C CYS A 161 8.09 5.64 0.41
N ALA A 162 9.07 6.11 1.19
CA ALA A 162 8.89 6.39 2.61
C ALA A 162 7.82 7.45 2.88
N CYS A 163 7.82 8.56 2.13
CA CYS A 163 6.81 9.61 2.25
C CYS A 163 5.42 9.10 1.87
N SER A 164 5.32 8.40 0.74
CA SER A 164 4.01 7.92 0.26
C SER A 164 3.39 6.91 1.22
N ARG A 165 4.19 6.00 1.80
CA ARG A 165 3.73 5.09 2.85
C ARG A 165 3.35 5.84 4.12
N ARG A 166 4.16 6.81 4.56
CA ARG A 166 3.88 7.59 5.78
C ARG A 166 2.58 8.37 5.66
N ARG A 167 2.37 9.04 4.52
CA ARG A 167 1.15 9.79 4.23
C ARG A 167 -0.07 8.87 4.16
N ALA A 168 0.01 7.77 3.41
CA ALA A 168 -1.08 6.80 3.31
C ALA A 168 -1.47 6.19 4.66
N LYS A 169 -0.49 5.91 5.53
CA LYS A 169 -0.74 5.41 6.89
C LYS A 169 -1.49 6.43 7.75
N LEU A 170 -1.05 7.69 7.74
CA LEU A 170 -1.72 8.76 8.49
C LEU A 170 -3.16 9.01 7.99
N GLU A 171 -3.38 8.92 6.68
CA GLU A 171 -4.71 9.03 6.08
C GLU A 171 -5.60 7.83 6.48
N ALA A 172 -5.06 6.60 6.48
CA ALA A 172 -5.76 5.40 6.94
C ALA A 172 -6.09 5.44 8.44
N GLU A 173 -5.24 6.08 9.26
CA GLU A 173 -5.50 6.38 10.68
C GLU A 173 -6.56 7.49 10.88
N GLY A 174 -7.15 8.01 9.80
CA GLY A 174 -8.24 8.97 9.83
C GLY A 174 -7.80 10.45 9.84
N ARG A 175 -6.52 10.74 9.65
CA ARG A 175 -6.02 12.12 9.64
C ARG A 175 -6.39 12.82 8.31
N THR A 176 -7.33 13.75 8.37
CA THR A 176 -7.90 14.40 7.16
C THR A 176 -7.11 15.61 6.63
N THR A 177 -6.06 16.04 7.32
CA THR A 177 -5.26 17.24 7.00
C THR A 177 -3.76 16.92 6.97
N VAL A 178 -3.40 15.86 6.26
CA VAL A 178 -1.98 15.53 6.02
C VAL A 178 -1.42 16.46 4.96
N THR A 179 -0.30 17.11 5.27
CA THR A 179 0.33 18.09 4.36
C THR A 179 1.76 17.70 3.98
N LEU A 180 2.17 16.47 4.27
CA LEU A 180 3.47 15.95 3.83
C LEU A 180 3.58 15.97 2.30
N HIS A 181 4.72 16.47 1.79
CA HIS A 181 5.01 16.50 0.37
C HIS A 181 5.95 15.39 -0.03
N CYS A 182 5.54 14.60 -1.02
CA CYS A 182 6.38 13.57 -1.57
C CYS A 182 6.97 14.01 -2.90
N THR A 183 8.18 13.56 -3.22
CA THR A 183 8.70 13.65 -4.59
C THR A 183 7.92 12.69 -5.49
N GLN A 184 8.10 12.80 -6.81
CA GLN A 184 7.42 11.92 -7.78
C GLN A 184 7.68 10.42 -7.55
N ASN A 185 8.86 10.04 -7.06
CA ASN A 185 9.18 8.64 -6.75
C ASN A 185 8.65 8.20 -5.37
N GLY A 186 7.97 9.09 -4.65
CA GLY A 186 7.34 8.80 -3.36
C GLY A 186 8.27 8.91 -2.15
N ASN A 187 9.48 9.44 -2.31
CA ASN A 187 10.36 9.88 -1.22
C ASN A 187 9.87 11.20 -0.62
N PHE A 188 10.49 11.66 0.47
CA PHE A 188 10.17 12.97 1.04
C PHE A 188 10.79 14.09 0.21
N GLU A 189 10.02 15.15 -0.05
CA GLU A 189 10.64 16.43 -0.42
C GLU A 189 11.43 16.99 0.78
N GLU A 190 12.49 17.74 0.53
CA GLU A 190 13.37 18.21 1.60
C GLU A 190 12.64 19.15 2.58
N LEU A 191 11.78 20.04 2.11
CA LEU A 191 10.98 20.90 2.99
C LEU A 191 9.66 20.20 3.34
N GLN A 192 9.47 19.87 4.61
CA GLN A 192 8.22 19.30 5.12
C GLN A 192 7.53 20.26 6.07
N CYS A 193 6.21 20.37 5.94
CA CYS A 193 5.35 20.98 6.93
C CYS A 193 4.15 20.08 7.18
N ASP A 194 3.92 19.72 8.45
CA ASP A 194 2.77 18.93 8.84
C ASP A 194 2.44 19.17 10.31
N SER A 195 1.14 19.13 10.64
CA SER A 195 0.68 19.25 12.02
C SER A 195 1.17 20.51 12.78
N GLY A 196 1.34 21.63 12.07
CA GLY A 196 1.71 22.94 12.64
C GLY A 196 3.20 23.19 12.80
N VAL A 197 4.05 22.25 12.36
CA VAL A 197 5.51 22.40 12.36
C VAL A 197 6.10 22.14 10.99
N CYS A 198 7.28 22.69 10.74
CA CYS A 198 8.04 22.48 9.52
C CYS A 198 9.50 22.12 9.84
N TRP A 199 10.11 21.30 8.98
CA TRP A 199 11.50 20.86 9.12
C TRP A 199 12.11 20.57 7.74
N CYS A 200 13.44 20.52 7.70
CA CYS A 200 14.16 19.95 6.57
C CYS A 200 14.30 18.44 6.79
N ALA A 201 13.68 17.64 5.93
CA ALA A 201 13.60 16.20 6.03
C ALA A 201 14.72 15.51 5.24
N ASP A 202 15.22 14.41 5.81
CA ASP A 202 15.94 13.40 5.05
C ASP A 202 15.02 12.80 3.99
N GLU A 203 15.48 12.74 2.74
CA GLU A 203 14.68 12.27 1.60
C GLU A 203 14.18 10.82 1.80
N TYR A 204 14.99 9.98 2.45
CA TYR A 204 14.77 8.53 2.52
C TYR A 204 14.00 8.09 3.77
N GLY A 205 14.15 8.80 4.90
CA GLY A 205 13.49 8.50 6.17
C GLY A 205 12.39 9.49 6.57
N GLY A 206 12.50 10.75 6.12
CA GLY A 206 11.60 11.84 6.51
C GLY A 206 11.97 12.53 7.83
N ASP A 207 12.99 12.03 8.54
CA ASP A 207 13.46 12.59 9.81
C ASP A 207 14.15 13.94 9.59
N PRO A 208 14.13 14.86 10.59
CA PRO A 208 14.85 16.12 10.49
C PRO A 208 16.35 15.93 10.22
N LEU A 209 16.87 16.65 9.23
CA LEU A 209 18.29 16.69 8.89
C LEU A 209 19.11 17.17 10.09
N ILE A 210 20.24 16.49 10.33
CA ILE A 210 21.17 16.84 11.42
C ILE A 210 21.66 18.29 11.23
N GLY A 211 21.59 19.07 12.31
CA GLY A 211 22.01 20.48 12.30
C GLY A 211 20.94 21.45 11.80
N THR A 212 19.75 20.97 11.45
CA THR A 212 18.58 21.82 11.16
C THR A 212 17.65 21.92 12.37
N THR A 213 16.73 22.88 12.34
CA THR A 213 15.75 23.07 13.42
C THR A 213 14.35 22.77 12.92
N VAL A 214 13.49 22.31 13.84
CA VAL A 214 12.05 22.24 13.60
C VAL A 214 11.46 23.60 14.01
N VAL A 215 10.68 24.21 13.12
CA VAL A 215 10.09 25.53 13.34
C VAL A 215 8.56 25.44 13.31
N HIS A 216 7.89 26.45 13.86
CA HIS A 216 6.45 26.62 13.71
C HIS A 216 6.09 26.86 12.24
N ASP A 217 4.90 26.45 11.79
CA ASP A 217 4.49 26.53 10.38
C ASP A 217 4.64 27.93 9.77
N GLY A 218 4.35 29.01 10.50
CA GLY A 218 4.57 30.39 10.06
C GLY A 218 6.02 30.82 9.84
N LEU A 219 7.00 30.00 10.24
CA LEU A 219 8.44 30.29 10.16
C LEU A 219 9.18 29.41 9.14
N TRP A 220 8.46 28.60 8.36
CA TRP A 220 9.02 27.65 7.41
C TRP A 220 10.04 28.24 6.41
N LYS A 221 9.84 29.51 5.99
CA LYS A 221 10.75 30.23 5.09
C LYS A 221 12.14 30.53 5.71
N LEU A 222 12.30 30.32 7.02
CA LEU A 222 13.58 30.47 7.73
C LEU A 222 14.41 29.18 7.71
N LEU A 223 13.84 28.05 7.28
CA LEU A 223 14.56 26.79 7.18
C LEU A 223 15.62 26.83 6.07
N PRO A 224 16.78 26.19 6.24
CA PRO A 224 17.86 26.22 5.26
C PRO A 224 17.50 25.53 3.93
N CYS A 225 16.58 24.56 3.95
CA CYS A 225 16.04 23.90 2.77
C CYS A 225 14.98 24.73 2.03
N TYR A 226 14.57 25.89 2.57
CA TYR A 226 13.66 26.77 1.85
C TYR A 226 14.36 27.41 0.65
N ASN A 227 13.69 27.30 -0.49
CA ASN A 227 14.10 27.93 -1.73
C ASN A 227 12.90 28.64 -2.34
N ALA A 228 12.97 29.96 -2.47
CA ALA A 228 11.85 30.78 -2.96
C ALA A 228 11.47 30.47 -4.42
N THR A 229 12.41 30.03 -5.25
CA THR A 229 12.13 29.65 -6.65
C THR A 229 11.40 28.30 -6.72
N LEU A 230 11.78 27.34 -5.88
CA LEU A 230 11.17 26.02 -5.85
C LEU A 230 9.81 26.01 -5.14
N HIS A 231 9.73 26.68 -3.99
CA HIS A 231 8.57 26.60 -3.09
C HIS A 231 7.62 27.79 -3.21
N GLY A 232 8.07 28.93 -3.75
CA GLY A 232 7.28 30.15 -3.80
C GLY A 232 6.88 30.67 -2.41
N ASP A 233 5.74 31.35 -2.33
CA ASP A 233 5.32 32.06 -1.13
C ASP A 233 4.41 31.28 -0.18
N SER A 234 3.86 30.15 -0.64
CA SER A 234 2.94 29.28 0.10
C SER A 234 3.50 27.86 0.09
N TYR A 235 3.54 27.22 1.25
CA TYR A 235 3.94 25.82 1.34
C TYR A 235 2.98 24.94 0.53
N LEU A 236 1.67 25.03 0.78
CA LEU A 236 0.68 24.25 0.03
C LEU A 236 0.62 24.71 -1.42
N ARG A 237 0.72 23.75 -2.35
CA ARG A 237 0.56 24.00 -3.79
C ARG A 237 -0.89 24.36 -4.13
N GLN A 238 -1.15 24.76 -5.37
CA GLN A 238 -2.49 25.24 -5.79
C GLN A 238 -3.60 24.21 -5.55
N CYS A 239 -3.37 22.95 -5.94
CA CYS A 239 -4.36 21.88 -5.73
C CYS A 239 -4.62 21.68 -4.23
N GLU A 240 -3.55 21.55 -3.45
CA GLU A 240 -3.63 21.28 -2.01
C GLU A 240 -4.25 22.43 -1.24
N SER A 241 -3.97 23.67 -1.61
CA SER A 241 -4.59 24.85 -1.02
C SER A 241 -6.12 24.79 -1.16
N ALA A 242 -6.63 24.39 -2.34
CA ALA A 242 -8.05 24.23 -2.56
C ALA A 242 -8.64 23.03 -1.79
N ALA A 243 -7.96 21.88 -1.80
CA ALA A 243 -8.39 20.69 -1.07
C ALA A 243 -8.40 20.92 0.45
N PHE A 244 -7.35 21.53 1.00
CA PHE A 244 -7.21 21.86 2.41
C PHE A 244 -8.26 22.89 2.85
N ALA A 245 -8.53 23.91 2.02
CA ALA A 245 -9.60 24.88 2.29
C ALA A 245 -10.97 24.18 2.39
N GLN A 246 -11.31 23.28 1.45
CA GLN A 246 -12.56 22.51 1.51
C GLN A 246 -12.67 21.69 2.79
N LYS A 247 -11.60 20.97 3.19
CA LYS A 247 -11.57 20.18 4.42
C LYS A 247 -11.70 21.04 5.68
N THR A 248 -11.03 22.18 5.70
CA THR A 248 -11.10 23.14 6.82
C THR A 248 -12.51 23.70 6.97
N ILE A 249 -13.15 24.06 5.85
CA ILE A 249 -14.54 24.54 5.84
C ILE A 249 -15.49 23.44 6.36
N GLN A 250 -15.39 22.21 5.84
CA GLN A 250 -16.19 21.07 6.29
C GLN A 250 -16.03 20.83 7.80
N LYS A 251 -14.80 20.83 8.31
CA LYS A 251 -14.52 20.67 9.74
C LYS A 251 -15.19 21.77 10.57
N ARG A 252 -15.10 23.04 10.14
CA ARG A 252 -15.72 24.18 10.84
C ARG A 252 -17.24 24.13 10.84
N PHE A 253 -17.86 23.62 9.78
CA PHE A 253 -19.31 23.42 9.75
C PHE A 253 -19.72 22.27 10.67
N ALA A 254 -19.01 21.14 10.62
CA ALA A 254 -19.26 19.98 11.46
C ALA A 254 -19.14 20.34 12.96
N THR A 255 -18.12 21.10 13.36
CA THR A 255 -17.97 21.54 14.77
C THR A 255 -19.06 22.49 15.23
N ARG A 256 -19.82 23.11 14.31
CA ARG A 256 -20.97 23.97 14.60
C ARG A 256 -22.32 23.24 14.45
N GLY A 257 -22.31 21.92 14.25
CA GLY A 257 -23.52 21.11 14.11
C GLY A 257 -24.18 21.16 12.72
N THR A 258 -23.53 21.77 11.73
CA THR A 258 -24.01 21.73 10.34
C THR A 258 -23.47 20.48 9.65
N ILE A 259 -24.38 19.62 9.20
CA ILE A 259 -24.08 18.35 8.51
C ILE A 259 -24.49 18.50 7.04
N GLY A 260 -23.79 17.83 6.12
CA GLY A 260 -24.18 17.78 4.70
C GLY A 260 -23.58 18.87 3.80
N VAL A 261 -22.52 19.57 4.23
CA VAL A 261 -21.80 20.52 3.37
C VAL A 261 -20.94 19.76 2.36
N THR A 262 -21.38 19.71 1.10
CA THR A 262 -20.71 19.01 0.01
C THR A 262 -19.99 19.97 -0.92
N PHE A 263 -18.74 19.65 -1.25
CA PHE A 263 -17.96 20.33 -2.30
C PHE A 263 -17.57 19.30 -3.36
N ASN A 264 -17.33 19.76 -4.60
CA ASN A 264 -16.64 18.93 -5.58
C ASN A 264 -15.24 18.63 -5.04
N ALA A 265 -14.97 17.35 -4.76
CA ALA A 265 -13.72 16.94 -4.14
C ALA A 265 -12.54 17.30 -5.03
N VAL A 266 -11.67 18.18 -4.53
CA VAL A 266 -10.38 18.45 -5.17
C VAL A 266 -9.44 17.30 -4.82
N ARG A 267 -8.99 16.57 -5.85
CA ARG A 267 -8.06 15.46 -5.71
C ARG A 267 -6.67 15.92 -6.08
N CYS A 268 -5.73 15.73 -5.15
CA CYS A 268 -4.32 16.06 -5.35
C CYS A 268 -3.49 14.81 -5.13
N ASP A 269 -2.42 14.70 -5.90
CA ASP A 269 -1.36 13.72 -5.72
C ASP A 269 -0.49 14.11 -4.51
N TYR A 270 0.34 13.18 -4.00
CA TYR A 270 1.09 13.44 -2.76
C TYR A 270 2.27 14.41 -2.93
N ASP A 271 2.65 14.72 -4.16
CA ASP A 271 3.55 15.81 -4.53
C ASP A 271 2.83 17.16 -4.70
N GLY A 272 1.56 17.23 -4.33
CA GLY A 272 0.71 18.41 -4.43
C GLY A 272 0.29 18.80 -5.85
N THR A 273 0.59 17.98 -6.86
CA THR A 273 0.04 18.14 -8.22
C THR A 273 -1.41 17.67 -8.28
N TYR A 274 -2.09 17.93 -9.41
CA TYR A 274 -3.47 17.49 -9.57
C TYR A 274 -3.56 15.98 -9.78
N GLY A 275 -4.56 15.37 -9.12
CA GLY A 275 -4.78 13.93 -9.14
C GLY A 275 -5.17 13.37 -10.50
N ALA A 276 -5.34 12.05 -10.55
CA ALA A 276 -5.56 11.32 -11.81
C ALA A 276 -6.84 11.69 -12.56
N TYR A 277 -7.85 12.21 -11.87
CA TYR A 277 -9.08 12.71 -12.48
C TYR A 277 -9.74 13.81 -11.65
N LYS A 278 -10.63 14.55 -12.29
CA LYS A 278 -11.56 15.48 -11.65
C LYS A 278 -13.00 15.23 -12.09
N ILE A 279 -13.95 15.65 -11.26
CA ILE A 279 -15.38 15.55 -11.56
C ILE A 279 -15.93 16.95 -11.82
N GLU A 280 -16.49 17.16 -13.00
CA GLU A 280 -17.15 18.41 -13.41
C GLU A 280 -18.51 18.07 -14.01
N ASN A 281 -19.58 18.66 -13.48
CA ASN A 281 -20.94 18.52 -14.02
C ASN A 281 -21.39 17.05 -14.21
N GLY A 282 -21.03 16.16 -13.28
CA GLY A 282 -21.39 14.75 -13.33
C GLY A 282 -20.56 13.90 -14.31
N VAL A 283 -19.47 14.44 -14.86
CA VAL A 283 -18.53 13.75 -15.74
C VAL A 283 -17.15 13.68 -15.07
N VAL A 284 -16.55 12.50 -15.10
CA VAL A 284 -15.17 12.22 -14.66
C VAL A 284 -14.25 12.45 -15.85
N TYR A 285 -13.25 13.31 -15.69
CA TYR A 285 -12.23 13.58 -16.70
C TYR A 285 -10.87 13.15 -16.16
N CYS A 286 -10.13 12.35 -16.92
CA CYS A 286 -8.73 12.09 -16.59
C CYS A 286 -7.90 13.36 -16.72
N THR A 287 -7.03 13.61 -15.75
CA THR A 287 -6.24 14.83 -15.65
C THR A 287 -4.75 14.56 -15.52
N TRP A 288 -3.97 15.47 -16.09
CA TRP A 288 -2.52 15.51 -15.90
C TRP A 288 -2.16 16.28 -14.62
N ARG A 289 -0.86 16.33 -14.32
CA ARG A 289 -0.30 16.94 -13.11
C ARG A 289 -0.60 18.44 -12.99
N ASP A 290 -0.83 19.11 -14.11
CA ASP A 290 -1.25 20.52 -14.17
C ASP A 290 -2.77 20.72 -14.08
N GLY A 291 -3.54 19.64 -13.92
CA GLY A 291 -5.00 19.66 -13.81
C GLY A 291 -5.74 19.78 -15.13
N LYS A 292 -5.01 19.82 -16.26
CA LYS A 292 -5.63 19.81 -17.59
C LYS A 292 -6.14 18.43 -17.94
N LYS A 293 -7.22 18.40 -18.73
CA LYS A 293 -7.87 17.19 -19.22
C LYS A 293 -6.95 16.50 -20.23
N ILE A 294 -6.77 15.19 -20.09
CA ILE A 294 -5.99 14.38 -21.02
C ILE A 294 -6.93 13.85 -22.11
N GLY A 295 -6.72 14.30 -23.35
CA GLY A 295 -7.46 13.82 -24.51
C GLY A 295 -8.98 13.81 -24.32
N SER A 296 -9.61 12.73 -24.79
CA SER A 296 -11.05 12.48 -24.68
C SER A 296 -11.41 11.46 -23.59
N PHE A 297 -10.50 11.20 -22.64
CA PHE A 297 -10.72 10.21 -21.58
C PHE A 297 -11.71 10.72 -20.53
N GLN A 298 -12.96 10.26 -20.63
CA GLN A 298 -14.04 10.68 -19.77
C GLN A 298 -15.13 9.62 -19.62
N VAL A 299 -15.80 9.61 -18.46
CA VAL A 299 -16.99 8.78 -18.21
C VAL A 299 -18.00 9.49 -17.31
N ARG A 300 -19.20 8.92 -17.22
CA ARG A 300 -20.21 9.40 -16.26
C ARG A 300 -19.74 9.14 -14.83
N SER A 301 -20.03 10.08 -13.93
CA SER A 301 -19.69 10.00 -12.50
C SER A 301 -20.23 8.77 -11.77
N SER A 302 -21.28 8.13 -12.30
CA SER A 302 -21.77 6.84 -11.78
C SER A 302 -20.75 5.70 -11.90
N MET A 303 -19.75 5.82 -12.77
CA MET A 303 -18.70 4.84 -13.01
C MET A 303 -17.37 5.21 -12.33
N VAL A 304 -17.35 6.21 -11.44
CA VAL A 304 -16.11 6.74 -10.86
C VAL A 304 -15.28 5.71 -10.09
N SER A 305 -15.92 4.70 -9.49
CA SER A 305 -15.23 3.64 -8.72
C SER A 305 -14.35 2.74 -9.61
N SER A 306 -14.68 2.61 -10.89
CA SER A 306 -13.91 1.80 -11.84
C SER A 306 -12.91 2.63 -12.66
N VAL A 307 -12.61 3.87 -12.26
CA VAL A 307 -11.71 4.78 -13.00
C VAL A 307 -10.41 5.00 -12.21
N ASN A 308 -9.28 4.66 -12.82
CA ASN A 308 -7.95 4.96 -12.31
C ASN A 308 -7.16 5.92 -13.21
N CYS A 309 -7.53 6.07 -14.49
CA CYS A 309 -6.85 6.92 -15.48
C CYS A 309 -5.37 6.57 -15.73
N ASN A 310 -4.93 5.38 -15.36
CA ASN A 310 -3.52 4.97 -15.46
C ASN A 310 -3.03 5.01 -16.91
N CYS A 311 -3.77 4.42 -17.86
CA CYS A 311 -3.39 4.41 -19.26
C CYS A 311 -3.34 5.81 -19.86
N ALA A 312 -4.36 6.64 -19.58
CA ALA A 312 -4.40 8.03 -20.02
C ALA A 312 -3.17 8.82 -19.55
N ARG A 313 -2.78 8.68 -18.28
CA ARG A 313 -1.58 9.34 -17.73
C ARG A 313 -0.30 8.76 -18.31
N ASP A 314 -0.26 7.46 -18.57
CA ASP A 314 0.91 6.81 -19.15
C ASP A 314 1.18 7.29 -20.58
N THR A 315 0.14 7.65 -21.36
CA THR A 315 0.36 8.31 -22.67
C THR A 315 1.23 9.57 -22.55
N GLN A 316 1.03 10.38 -21.50
CA GLN A 316 1.81 11.59 -21.24
C GLN A 316 3.20 11.26 -20.72
N ILE A 317 3.31 10.32 -19.77
CA ILE A 317 4.60 9.87 -19.21
C ILE A 317 5.54 9.37 -20.30
N PHE A 318 5.03 8.52 -21.19
CA PHE A 318 5.82 7.94 -22.27
C PHE A 318 6.17 8.99 -23.33
N GLN A 319 5.25 9.90 -23.65
CA GLN A 319 5.50 11.03 -24.54
C GLN A 319 6.61 11.94 -24.00
N GLU A 320 6.56 12.33 -22.71
CA GLU A 320 7.57 13.16 -22.05
C GLU A 320 8.94 12.47 -22.01
N ALA A 321 8.97 11.14 -21.91
CA ALA A 321 10.19 10.34 -21.96
C ALA A 321 10.71 10.04 -23.38
N GLY A 322 9.96 10.41 -24.43
CA GLY A 322 10.30 10.08 -25.81
C GLY A 322 10.23 8.58 -26.13
N ILE A 323 9.45 7.81 -25.38
CA ILE A 323 9.26 6.37 -25.56
C ILE A 323 7.93 6.14 -26.28
N PRO A 324 7.88 5.35 -27.37
CA PRO A 324 6.63 5.02 -28.03
C PRO A 324 5.66 4.30 -27.09
N PHE A 325 4.44 4.83 -26.97
CA PHE A 325 3.35 4.18 -26.24
C PHE A 325 2.53 3.31 -27.19
N THR A 326 2.49 2.00 -26.94
CA THR A 326 1.92 1.00 -27.86
C THR A 326 0.69 0.28 -27.33
N LEU A 327 0.26 0.59 -26.11
CA LEU A 327 -0.90 -0.04 -25.48
C LEU A 327 -2.18 0.75 -25.77
N SER A 328 -3.30 0.04 -25.76
CA SER A 328 -4.63 0.59 -25.97
C SER A 328 -5.26 1.04 -24.65
N CYS A 329 -5.80 2.26 -24.64
CA CYS A 329 -6.54 2.82 -23.52
C CYS A 329 -8.04 2.79 -23.80
N GLY A 330 -8.83 2.45 -22.79
CA GLY A 330 -10.28 2.56 -22.84
C GLY A 330 -10.73 4.03 -22.74
N GLY A 331 -11.97 4.30 -23.13
CA GLY A 331 -12.54 5.67 -23.07
C GLY A 331 -12.61 6.26 -21.66
N ASN A 332 -12.54 5.41 -20.63
CA ASN A 332 -12.44 5.79 -19.22
C ASN A 332 -11.02 6.16 -18.76
N GLY A 333 -10.02 6.04 -19.65
CA GLY A 333 -8.62 6.31 -19.37
C GLY A 333 -7.87 5.19 -18.64
N ASN A 334 -8.53 4.07 -18.34
CA ASN A 334 -7.85 2.87 -17.86
C ASN A 334 -7.25 2.11 -19.06
N TYR A 335 -6.40 1.13 -18.76
CA TYR A 335 -5.96 0.17 -19.77
C TYR A 335 -7.15 -0.69 -20.21
N GLU A 336 -7.26 -0.94 -21.52
CA GLU A 336 -8.04 -2.10 -21.99
C GLU A 336 -7.29 -3.36 -21.53
N TYR A 337 -7.94 -4.26 -20.81
CA TYR A 337 -7.21 -5.44 -20.31
C TYR A 337 -6.79 -6.36 -21.45
N LEU A 338 -7.63 -6.55 -22.46
CA LEU A 338 -7.27 -7.25 -23.69
C LEU A 338 -6.58 -6.30 -24.66
N GLN A 339 -5.38 -6.66 -25.09
CA GLN A 339 -4.55 -5.91 -26.03
C GLN A 339 -4.36 -6.72 -27.31
N ASP A 340 -4.17 -6.02 -28.43
CA ASP A 340 -3.83 -6.59 -29.73
C ASP A 340 -2.59 -5.88 -30.30
N GLN A 341 -1.55 -6.65 -30.59
CA GLN A 341 -0.42 -6.18 -31.37
C GLN A 341 -0.21 -7.10 -32.57
N ASN A 342 -0.53 -6.60 -33.77
CA ASN A 342 -0.36 -7.30 -35.04
C ASN A 342 -1.09 -8.66 -35.10
N GLY A 343 -2.27 -8.77 -34.48
CA GLY A 343 -3.07 -10.00 -34.43
C GLY A 343 -2.68 -10.96 -33.31
N GLN A 344 -1.68 -10.63 -32.49
CA GLN A 344 -1.35 -11.36 -31.27
C GLN A 344 -2.08 -10.72 -30.09
N LEU A 345 -2.95 -11.50 -29.44
CA LEU A 345 -3.72 -11.09 -28.28
C LEU A 345 -2.95 -11.38 -26.98
N PHE A 346 -2.95 -10.41 -26.07
CA PHE A 346 -2.35 -10.54 -24.74
C PHE A 346 -3.14 -9.75 -23.72
N CYS A 347 -3.03 -10.12 -22.45
CA CYS A 347 -3.69 -9.42 -21.36
C CYS A 347 -2.72 -8.52 -20.60
N VAL A 348 -3.18 -7.35 -20.18
CA VAL A 348 -2.47 -6.45 -19.26
C VAL A 348 -3.28 -6.18 -17.99
N ASP A 349 -2.58 -5.88 -16.89
CA ASP A 349 -3.21 -5.44 -15.65
C ASP A 349 -3.65 -3.96 -15.69
N GLY A 350 -4.20 -3.48 -14.57
CA GLY A 350 -4.61 -2.08 -14.41
C GLY A 350 -3.49 -1.04 -14.50
N ASP A 351 -2.23 -1.48 -14.55
CA ASP A 351 -1.03 -0.64 -14.64
C ASP A 351 -0.32 -0.78 -16.01
N GLY A 352 -0.89 -1.57 -16.92
CA GLY A 352 -0.40 -1.76 -18.29
C GLY A 352 0.67 -2.84 -18.45
N TYR A 353 0.86 -3.71 -17.47
CA TYR A 353 1.85 -4.79 -17.55
C TYR A 353 1.24 -6.09 -18.03
N VAL A 354 1.94 -6.77 -18.94
CA VAL A 354 1.52 -8.05 -19.51
C VAL A 354 1.38 -9.10 -18.41
N VAL A 355 0.21 -9.73 -18.34
CA VAL A 355 -0.13 -10.80 -17.40
C VAL A 355 -0.48 -12.12 -18.10
N SER A 356 -0.64 -12.12 -19.42
CA SER A 356 -0.75 -13.33 -20.25
C SER A 356 -0.44 -13.01 -21.70
N THR A 357 0.29 -13.89 -22.40
CA THR A 357 0.68 -13.72 -23.82
C THR A 357 -0.04 -14.65 -24.79
N ASP A 358 -0.79 -15.63 -24.27
CA ASP A 358 -1.52 -16.63 -25.06
C ASP A 358 -3.00 -16.59 -24.69
N VAL A 359 -3.72 -15.60 -25.23
CA VAL A 359 -5.11 -15.32 -24.88
C VAL A 359 -6.02 -15.62 -26.05
N ARG A 360 -7.08 -16.42 -25.83
CA ARG A 360 -8.11 -16.64 -26.85
C ARG A 360 -9.06 -15.45 -26.92
N PRO A 361 -9.67 -15.13 -28.09
CA PRO A 361 -10.56 -13.99 -28.22
C PRO A 361 -11.78 -13.96 -27.27
N THR A 362 -12.22 -15.12 -26.77
CA THR A 362 -13.39 -15.25 -25.87
C THR A 362 -13.01 -15.35 -24.40
N GLU A 363 -11.73 -15.26 -24.07
CA GLU A 363 -11.19 -15.47 -22.74
C GLU A 363 -11.10 -14.15 -21.99
N SER A 364 -11.67 -14.10 -20.77
CA SER A 364 -11.57 -12.88 -19.95
C SER A 364 -10.14 -12.72 -19.42
N CYS A 365 -9.61 -11.50 -19.50
CA CYS A 365 -8.33 -11.16 -18.91
C CYS A 365 -8.33 -11.14 -17.38
N ASP A 366 -9.52 -11.03 -16.74
CA ASP A 366 -9.63 -10.91 -15.28
C ASP A 366 -8.99 -12.10 -14.56
N LYS A 367 -9.04 -13.30 -15.16
CA LYS A 367 -8.43 -14.50 -14.59
C LYS A 367 -6.91 -14.45 -14.53
N PHE A 368 -6.25 -13.57 -15.28
CA PHE A 368 -4.79 -13.43 -15.24
C PHE A 368 -4.33 -12.27 -14.35
N ILE A 369 -5.27 -11.45 -13.88
CA ILE A 369 -4.96 -10.26 -13.09
C ILE A 369 -4.92 -10.65 -11.61
N TYR A 370 -3.77 -10.38 -10.98
CA TYR A 370 -3.56 -10.58 -9.55
C TYR A 370 -4.58 -9.77 -8.73
N ASN A 371 -5.25 -10.43 -7.77
CA ASN A 371 -6.33 -9.87 -6.94
C ASN A 371 -7.53 -9.33 -7.74
N SER A 372 -7.89 -9.95 -8.88
CA SER A 372 -9.20 -9.72 -9.49
C SER A 372 -10.31 -10.42 -8.69
N GLU A 373 -11.57 -9.98 -8.85
CA GLU A 373 -12.74 -10.60 -8.20
C GLU A 373 -12.85 -12.11 -8.48
N PHE A 374 -12.23 -12.61 -9.55
CA PHE A 374 -12.11 -14.03 -9.86
C PHE A 374 -11.42 -14.84 -8.74
N TYR A 375 -10.57 -14.20 -7.95
CA TYR A 375 -9.82 -14.80 -6.84
C TYR A 375 -10.45 -14.58 -5.46
N ASP A 376 -11.58 -13.86 -5.40
CA ASP A 376 -12.34 -13.63 -4.17
C ASP A 376 -13.43 -14.69 -3.94
N GLU A 377 -13.59 -15.67 -4.86
CA GLU A 377 -14.65 -16.69 -4.82
C GLU A 377 -14.27 -18.03 -4.12
N GLU A 378 -13.11 -18.14 -3.46
CA GLU A 378 -12.72 -19.36 -2.71
C GLU A 378 -12.66 -19.22 -1.17
#